data_AF-A0A7V2WME5-F1
#
_entry.id   AF-A0A7V2WME5-F1
#
_cell.length_a   1.000
_cell.length_b   1.000
_cell.length_c   1.000
_cell.angle_alpha   90.00
_cell.angle_beta   90.00
_cell.angle_gamma   90.00
#
_symmetry.space_group_name_H-M   'P 1'
#
loop_
_entity.id
_entity.type
_entity.pdbx_description
1 polymer ?
#
loop_
_entity_poly.entity_id
_entity_poly.type
_entity_poly.pdbx_seq_one_letter_code
_entity_poly.pdbx_strand_id
1 'polypeptide(L)' 'DGKLVERDLVKAFELFQKAADNGNAWAMNNLAGLYEMGWGTRIDKEKAITLYKRASQKGNEQAGKNLARLRS' A
#
# COMPACT_ATOMS: atom_id res chain seq x y z
N ASP A 1 -22.37 -3.76 -11.40
CA ASP A 1 -21.83 -4.02 -10.05
C ASP A 1 -20.37 -3.63 -9.80
N GLY A 2 -19.54 -3.33 -10.82
CA GLY A 2 -18.14 -2.90 -10.61
C GLY A 2 -17.93 -1.51 -9.98
N LYS A 3 -18.88 -0.58 -10.15
CA LYS A 3 -18.77 0.79 -9.59
C LYS A 3 -18.77 0.84 -8.06
N LEU A 4 -19.44 -0.12 -7.41
CA LEU A 4 -19.47 -0.21 -5.95
C LEU A 4 -18.11 -0.66 -5.40
N VAL A 5 -17.49 -1.65 -6.05
CA VAL A 5 -16.15 -2.16 -5.70
C VAL A 5 -15.09 -1.06 -5.87
N GLU A 6 -15.14 -0.30 -6.97
CA GLU A 6 -14.22 0.82 -7.20
C GLU A 6 -14.32 1.88 -6.09
N ARG A 7 -15.54 2.24 -5.68
CA ARG A 7 -15.77 3.20 -4.59
C ARG A 7 -15.20 2.70 -3.26
N ASP A 8 -15.33 1.42 -2.97
CA ASP A 8 -14.83 0.85 -1.72
C ASP A 8 -13.30 0.74 -1.71
N LEU A 9 -12.66 0.52 -2.88
CA LEU A 9 -11.20 0.59 -3.02
C LEU A 9 -10.65 2.00 -2.80
N VAL A 10 -11.35 3.05 -3.29
CA VAL A 10 -10.96 4.45 -3.02
C VAL A 10 -11.06 4.75 -1.52
N LYS A 11 -12.10 4.29 -0.84
CA LYS A 11 -12.20 4.45 0.63
C LYS A 11 -11.12 3.68 1.39
N ALA A 12 -10.81 2.46 0.96
CA ALA A 12 -9.74 1.68 1.55
C ALA A 12 -8.39 2.40 1.39
N PHE A 13 -8.13 2.96 0.21
CA PHE A 13 -6.95 3.78 -0.06
C PHE A 13 -6.84 4.96 0.92
N GLU A 14 -7.91 5.74 1.10
CA GLU A 14 -7.92 6.87 2.03
C GLU A 14 -7.68 6.46 3.49
N LEU A 15 -8.27 5.35 3.94
CA LEU A 15 -8.09 4.83 5.30
C LEU A 15 -6.65 4.37 5.53
N PHE A 16 -6.07 3.62 4.59
CA PHE A 16 -4.68 3.20 4.70
C PHE A 16 -3.71 4.37 4.63
N GLN A 17 -3.99 5.39 3.81
CA GLN A 17 -3.20 6.63 3.76
C GLN A 17 -3.16 7.30 5.14
N LYS A 18 -4.32 7.56 5.75
CA LYS A 18 -4.40 8.17 7.09
C LYS A 18 -3.66 7.37 8.16
N ALA A 19 -3.81 6.05 8.16
CA ALA A 19 -3.12 5.20 9.13
C ALA A 19 -1.60 5.11 8.88
N ALA A 20 -1.17 5.10 7.61
CA ALA A 20 0.24 5.14 7.23
C ALA A 20 0.90 6.48 7.62
N ASP A 21 0.19 7.59 7.48
CA ASP A 21 0.66 8.92 7.90
C ASP A 21 0.86 8.98 9.42
N ASN A 22 0.03 8.28 10.19
CA ASN A 22 0.19 8.09 11.64
C ASN A 22 1.25 7.03 12.01
N GLY A 23 2.05 6.55 11.05
CA GLY A 23 3.18 5.68 11.31
C GLY A 23 2.85 4.19 11.43
N ASN A 24 1.63 3.76 11.11
CA ASN A 24 1.23 2.36 11.16
C ASN A 24 1.89 1.54 10.04
N ALA A 25 2.77 0.60 10.41
CA ALA A 25 3.53 -0.20 9.45
C ALA A 25 2.66 -1.17 8.63
N TRP A 26 1.57 -1.66 9.20
CA TRP A 26 0.62 -2.53 8.49
C TRP A 26 -0.18 -1.76 7.44
N ALA A 27 -0.61 -0.54 7.77
CA ALA A 27 -1.26 0.35 6.81
C ALA A 27 -0.33 0.74 5.67
N MET A 28 0.94 1.05 5.95
CA MET A 28 1.94 1.30 4.90
C MET A 28 2.10 0.13 3.93
N ASN A 29 2.14 -1.11 4.43
CA ASN A 29 2.22 -2.31 3.59
C ASN A 29 0.99 -2.45 2.68
N ASN A 30 -0.23 -2.24 3.21
CA ASN A 30 -1.44 -2.33 2.40
C ASN A 30 -1.54 -1.20 1.38
N LEU A 31 -1.21 0.04 1.78
CA LEU A 31 -1.17 1.19 0.88
C LEU A 31 -0.17 0.98 -0.26
N ALA A 32 0.98 0.38 0.03
CA ALA A 32 1.96 0.01 -1.00
C ALA A 32 1.38 -0.97 -2.01
N GLY A 33 0.64 -1.99 -1.57
CA GLY A 33 -0.04 -2.93 -2.46
C GLY A 33 -1.12 -2.25 -3.33
N LEU A 34 -1.84 -1.27 -2.79
CA LEU A 34 -2.81 -0.49 -3.56
C LEU A 34 -2.14 0.35 -4.66
N TYR A 35 -0.99 0.96 -4.38
CA TYR A 35 -0.19 1.65 -5.40
C TYR A 35 0.46 0.69 -6.40
N GLU A 36 0.85 -0.52 -5.98
CA GLU A 36 1.41 -1.54 -6.87
C GLU A 36 0.38 -2.00 -7.92
N MET A 37 -0.86 -2.22 -7.49
CA MET A 37 -1.95 -2.75 -8.32
C MET A 37 -2.83 -1.67 -8.97
N GLY A 38 -2.71 -0.41 -8.53
CA GLY A 38 -3.57 0.69 -9.00
C GLY A 38 -5.02 0.53 -8.52
N TRP A 39 -5.21 0.08 -7.28
CA TRP A 39 -6.54 -0.10 -6.70
C TRP A 39 -6.92 1.08 -5.82
N GLY A 40 -8.00 1.78 -6.18
CA GLY A 40 -8.39 3.03 -5.53
C GLY A 40 -7.46 4.22 -5.83
N THR A 41 -6.47 4.02 -6.70
CA THR A 41 -5.47 5.00 -7.14
C THR A 41 -4.87 4.57 -8.49
N ARG A 42 -3.95 5.35 -9.05
CA ARG A 42 -3.14 4.92 -10.22
C ARG A 42 -1.97 4.06 -9.76
N ILE A 43 -1.52 3.18 -10.65
CA ILE A 43 -0.28 2.41 -10.43
C ILE A 43 0.89 3.38 -10.23
N ASP A 44 1.62 3.20 -9.14
CA ASP A 44 2.81 3.96 -8.80
C ASP A 44 3.79 3.05 -8.03
N LYS A 45 4.64 2.35 -8.79
CA LYS A 45 5.60 1.39 -8.22
C LYS A 45 6.66 2.05 -7.33
N GLU A 46 7.04 3.30 -7.62
CA GLU A 46 8.02 4.05 -6.81
C GLU A 46 7.45 4.37 -5.42
N LYS A 47 6.19 4.81 -5.35
CA LYS A 47 5.49 4.97 -4.07
C LYS A 47 5.32 3.64 -3.34
N ALA A 48 4.96 2.57 -4.04
CA ALA A 48 4.84 1.24 -3.45
C ALA A 48 6.17 0.78 -2.82
N ILE A 49 7.29 0.89 -3.55
CA ILE A 49 8.63 0.57 -3.06
C ILE A 49 8.98 1.39 -1.81
N THR A 50 8.71 2.70 -1.84
CA THR A 50 8.99 3.61 -0.72
C THR A 50 8.21 3.21 0.53
N LEU A 51 6.92 2.92 0.37
CA LEU A 51 6.04 2.51 1.46
C LEU A 51 6.40 1.12 2.01
N TYR A 52 6.66 0.13 1.16
CA TYR A 52 7.12 -1.18 1.62
C TYR A 52 8.44 -1.09 2.39
N LYS A 53 9.40 -0.28 1.93
CA LYS A 53 10.65 -0.03 2.64
C LYS A 53 10.40 0.58 4.02
N ARG A 54 9.58 1.63 4.11
CA ARG A 54 9.23 2.29 5.38
C ARG A 54 8.49 1.35 6.35
N ALA A 55 7.58 0.52 5.82
CA ALA A 55 6.86 -0.49 6.60
C ALA A 55 7.82 -1.55 7.16
N SER A 56 8.74 -2.05 6.34
CA SER A 56 9.75 -3.03 6.75
C SER A 56 10.69 -2.48 7.83
N GLN A 57 11.14 -1.24 7.70
CA GLN A 57 11.94 -0.53 8.72
C GLN A 57 11.20 -0.37 10.06
N LYS A 58 9.86 -0.42 10.05
CA LYS A 58 9.01 -0.38 11.25
C LYS A 58 8.59 -1.77 11.76
N GLY A 59 9.23 -2.83 11.28
CA GLY A 59 9.00 -4.20 11.74
C GLY A 59 7.92 -4.97 10.99
N ASN A 60 7.37 -4.44 9.88
CA ASN A 60 6.48 -5.23 9.03
C ASN A 60 7.30 -6.15 8.11
N GLU A 61 7.48 -7.41 8.52
CA GLU A 61 8.24 -8.41 7.77
C GLU A 61 7.64 -8.71 6.38
N GLN A 62 6.30 -8.68 6.27
CA GLN A 62 5.61 -8.93 5.00
C GLN A 62 5.95 -7.86 3.97
N ALA A 63 6.11 -6.60 4.40
CA ALA A 63 6.52 -5.53 3.52
C ALA A 63 7.92 -5.75 2.93
N GLY A 64 8.85 -6.34 3.70
CA GLY A 64 10.16 -6.73 3.19
C GLY A 64 10.08 -7.79 2.09
N LYS A 65 9.24 -8.82 2.28
CA LYS A 65 8.98 -9.87 1.26
C LYS A 65 8.34 -9.28 0.01
N ASN A 66 7.35 -8.39 0.18
CA ASN A 66 6.68 -7.71 -0.92
C ASN A 66 7.64 -6.79 -1.69
N LEU A 67 8.51 -6.07 -0.99
CA LEU A 67 9.56 -5.25 -1.59
C LEU A 67 10.54 -6.08 -2.43
N ALA A 68 10.97 -7.24 -1.91
CA ALA A 68 11.86 -8.14 -2.63
C ALA A 68 11.18 -8.66 -3.91
N ARG A 69 9.92 -9.12 -3.82
CA ARG A 69 9.12 -9.59 -4.96
C ARG A 69 8.90 -8.49 -6.01
N LEU A 70 8.68 -7.24 -5.60
CA LEU A 70 8.44 -6.13 -6.53
C LEU A 70 9.71 -5.73 -7.31
N ARG A 71 10.90 -6.06 -6.78
CA ARG A 71 12.21 -5.71 -7.35
C ARG A 71 12.89 -6.85 -8.12
N SER A 72 12.45 -8.09 -7.89
CA SER A 72 12.85 -9.27 -8.67
C SER A 72 12.18 -9.29 -10.02
#